data_AF-A0A8D8NI60-F1
#
_entry.id   AF-A0A8D8NI60-F1
#
_cell.length_a   1.000
_cell.length_b   1.000
_cell.length_c   1.000
_cell.angle_alpha   90.00
_cell.angle_beta   90.00
_cell.angle_gamma   90.00
#
_symmetry.space_group_name_H-M   'P 1'
#
loop_
_entity.id
_entity.type
_entity.pdbx_description
1 polymer ?
#
loop_
_entity_poly.entity_id
_entity_poly.type
_entity_poly.pdbx_seq_one_letter_code
_entity_poly.pdbx_strand_id
1 'polypeptide(L)'
;LEGMELAEKGDLQSALTAFTKSIAAAPERPAPWNNRAQAHRYLGNEKAALDDIEQALRLSSGSGRTGCKALCQRGILKRKNNDTEGARQDFEQAAKLGSNFARTQMIELNPYAALCNQMLREVMKLK
;
A
#
# COMPACT_ATOMS: atom_id res chain seq x y z
N LEU A 1 -2.98 3.36 -19.42
CA LEU A 1 -4.19 3.27 -18.58
C LEU A 1 -4.75 1.85 -18.53
N GLU A 2 -4.46 1.01 -19.53
CA GLU A 2 -4.90 -0.39 -19.65
C GLU A 2 -4.65 -1.28 -18.41
N GLY A 3 -3.48 -1.20 -17.76
CA GLY A 3 -3.20 -2.02 -16.58
C GLY A 3 -4.05 -1.70 -15.35
N MET A 4 -4.53 -0.46 -15.20
CA MET A 4 -5.43 -0.09 -14.09
C MET A 4 -6.85 -0.60 -14.33
N GLU A 5 -7.32 -0.50 -15.58
CA GLU A 5 -8.63 -1.01 -16.00
C GLU A 5 -8.71 -2.55 -15.91
N LEU A 6 -7.63 -3.26 -16.24
CA LEU A 6 -7.55 -4.72 -16.08
C LEU A 6 -7.55 -5.15 -14.61
N ALA A 7 -6.85 -4.40 -13.74
CA ALA A 7 -6.86 -4.64 -12.30
C ALA A 7 -8.25 -4.39 -11.69
N GLU A 8 -8.98 -3.39 -12.18
CA GLU A 8 -10.36 -3.11 -11.77
C GLU A 8 -11.34 -4.21 -12.24
N LYS A 9 -11.07 -4.84 -13.38
CA LYS A 9 -11.83 -6.00 -13.89
C LYS A 9 -11.44 -7.33 -13.23
N GLY A 10 -10.50 -7.33 -12.29
CA GLY A 10 -10.04 -8.52 -11.57
C GLY A 10 -9.02 -9.38 -12.33
N ASP A 11 -8.63 -9.01 -13.55
CA ASP A 11 -7.58 -9.69 -14.30
C ASP A 11 -6.20 -9.16 -13.88
N LEU A 12 -5.79 -9.58 -12.69
CA LEU A 12 -4.52 -9.18 -12.08
C LEU A 12 -3.31 -9.69 -12.87
N GLN A 13 -3.43 -10.83 -13.57
CA GLN A 13 -2.32 -11.40 -14.34
C GLN A 13 -2.05 -10.61 -15.62
N SER A 14 -3.10 -10.20 -16.33
CA SER A 14 -2.97 -9.27 -17.47
C SER A 14 -2.48 -7.90 -17.02
N ALA A 15 -2.94 -7.41 -15.85
CA ALA A 15 -2.45 -6.16 -15.26
C ALA A 15 -0.94 -6.21 -14.97
N LEU A 16 -0.42 -7.30 -14.37
CA LEU A 16 1.02 -7.50 -14.16
C LEU A 16 1.80 -7.44 -15.47
N THR A 17 1.29 -8.06 -16.54
CA THR A 17 1.91 -8.04 -17.86
C THR A 17 1.96 -6.63 -18.42
N ALA A 18 0.85 -5.88 -18.33
CA ALA A 18 0.76 -4.49 -18.79
C ALA A 18 1.73 -3.57 -18.01
N PHE A 19 1.80 -3.70 -16.68
CA PHE A 19 2.73 -2.90 -15.89
C PHE A 19 4.19 -3.27 -16.17
N THR A 20 4.49 -4.55 -16.41
CA THR A 20 5.84 -4.99 -16.78
C THR A 20 6.28 -4.38 -18.10
N LYS A 21 5.40 -4.35 -19.12
CA LYS A 21 5.67 -3.63 -20.37
C LYS A 21 5.88 -2.13 -20.14
N SER A 22 5.06 -1.51 -19.28
CA SER A 22 5.20 -0.09 -18.95
C SER A 22 6.52 0.22 -18.22
N ILE A 23 7.00 -0.68 -17.37
CA ILE A 23 8.29 -0.56 -16.68
C ILE A 23 9.43 -0.72 -17.68
N ALA A 24 9.35 -1.69 -18.59
CA ALA A 24 10.38 -1.88 -19.62
C ALA A 24 10.49 -0.65 -20.55
N ALA A 25 9.37 0.01 -20.84
CA ALA A 25 9.34 1.19 -21.70
C ALA A 25 9.84 2.48 -21.00
N ALA A 26 9.67 2.59 -19.67
CA ALA A 26 10.03 3.78 -18.90
C ALA A 26 10.37 3.42 -17.44
N PRO A 27 11.55 2.80 -17.21
CA PRO A 27 11.91 2.23 -15.90
C PRO A 27 12.07 3.27 -14.80
N GLU A 28 12.34 4.52 -15.14
CA GLU A 28 12.49 5.65 -14.23
C GLU A 28 11.16 6.21 -13.71
N ARG A 29 10.01 5.82 -14.29
CA ARG A 29 8.71 6.30 -13.84
C ARG A 29 8.26 5.49 -12.62
N PRO A 30 8.00 6.11 -11.45
CA PRO A 30 7.66 5.37 -10.24
C PRO A 30 6.25 4.73 -10.26
N ALA A 31 5.32 5.29 -11.04
CA ALA A 31 3.91 4.89 -11.00
C ALA A 31 3.64 3.43 -11.47
N PRO A 32 4.23 2.97 -12.60
CA PRO A 32 4.13 1.56 -13.01
C PRO A 32 4.60 0.57 -11.94
N TRP A 33 5.69 0.86 -11.22
CA TRP A 33 6.18 0.04 -10.12
C TRP A 33 5.16 -0.04 -8.98
N ASN A 34 4.65 1.09 -8.50
CA ASN A 34 3.61 1.10 -7.46
C ASN A 34 2.34 0.33 -7.87
N ASN A 35 1.93 0.45 -9.13
CA ASN A 35 0.73 -0.24 -9.62
C ASN A 35 0.94 -1.75 -9.76
N ARG A 36 2.13 -2.17 -10.21
CA ARG A 36 2.51 -3.59 -10.26
C ARG A 36 2.60 -4.20 -8.86
N ALA A 37 3.16 -3.45 -7.90
CA ALA A 37 3.15 -3.85 -6.51
C ALA A 37 1.74 -4.08 -5.96
N GLN A 38 0.79 -3.19 -6.27
CA GLN A 38 -0.59 -3.34 -5.83
C GLN A 38 -1.22 -4.62 -6.39
N ALA A 39 -0.99 -4.93 -7.68
CA ALA A 39 -1.44 -6.18 -8.28
C ALA A 39 -0.79 -7.41 -7.61
N HIS A 40 0.53 -7.37 -7.34
CA HIS A 40 1.22 -8.41 -6.59
C HIS A 40 0.63 -8.61 -5.18
N ARG A 41 0.27 -7.54 -4.46
CA ARG A 41 -0.38 -7.63 -3.15
C ARG A 41 -1.73 -8.34 -3.21
N TYR A 42 -2.55 -8.03 -4.19
CA TYR A 42 -3.85 -8.70 -4.36
C TYR A 42 -3.71 -10.18 -4.73
N LEU A 43 -2.63 -10.55 -5.42
CA LEU A 43 -2.28 -11.93 -5.72
C LEU A 43 -1.56 -12.67 -4.56
N GLY A 44 -1.28 -12.00 -3.44
CA GLY A 44 -0.52 -12.59 -2.32
C GLY A 44 0.99 -12.70 -2.56
N ASN A 45 1.50 -12.13 -3.65
CA ASN A 45 2.92 -12.11 -4.01
C ASN A 45 3.68 -11.02 -3.23
N GLU A 46 3.73 -11.14 -1.90
CA GLU A 46 4.19 -10.06 -1.01
C GLU A 46 5.64 -9.64 -1.24
N LYS A 47 6.53 -10.60 -1.48
CA LYS A 47 7.95 -10.30 -1.75
C LYS A 47 8.10 -9.42 -3.00
N ALA A 48 7.48 -9.85 -4.11
CA ALA A 48 7.50 -9.08 -5.36
C ALA A 48 6.84 -7.70 -5.20
N ALA A 49 5.78 -7.62 -4.40
CA ALA A 49 5.15 -6.33 -4.08
C ALA A 49 6.09 -5.40 -3.31
N LEU A 50 6.83 -5.90 -2.33
CA LEU A 50 7.80 -5.09 -1.57
C LEU A 50 8.93 -4.60 -2.47
N ASP A 51 9.50 -5.46 -3.31
CA ASP A 51 10.55 -5.09 -4.25
C ASP A 51 10.10 -3.94 -5.17
N ASP A 52 8.89 -4.03 -5.72
CA ASP A 52 8.30 -2.99 -6.57
C ASP A 52 7.97 -1.70 -5.79
N ILE A 53 7.49 -1.81 -4.55
CA ILE A 53 7.24 -0.67 -3.66
C ILE A 53 8.53 0.07 -3.36
N GLU A 54 9.60 -0.64 -3.04
CA GLU A 54 10.91 -0.04 -2.75
C GLU A 54 11.44 0.70 -3.97
N GLN A 55 11.29 0.14 -5.16
CA GLN A 55 11.67 0.82 -6.39
C GLN A 55 10.83 2.06 -6.64
N ALA A 56 9.51 2.00 -6.43
CA ALA A 56 8.64 3.17 -6.54
C ALA A 56 9.02 4.29 -5.54
N LEU A 57 9.38 3.93 -4.31
CA LEU A 57 9.84 4.87 -3.28
C LEU A 57 11.19 5.49 -3.63
N ARG A 58 12.13 4.68 -4.12
CA ARG A 58 13.45 5.16 -4.58
C ARG A 58 13.30 6.19 -5.70
N LEU A 59 12.51 5.87 -6.73
CA LEU A 59 12.29 6.72 -7.89
C LEU A 59 11.49 7.99 -7.58
N SER A 60 10.58 7.92 -6.60
CA SER A 60 9.81 9.10 -6.14
C SER A 60 10.48 9.87 -5.00
N SER A 61 11.67 9.43 -4.55
CA SER A 61 12.32 9.94 -3.33
C SER A 61 11.38 9.95 -2.11
N GLY A 62 10.49 8.96 -2.02
CA GLY A 62 9.48 8.87 -0.95
C GLY A 62 8.50 10.04 -0.89
N SER A 63 8.28 10.73 -2.02
CA SER A 63 7.49 11.97 -2.07
C SER A 63 6.44 11.96 -3.19
N GLY A 64 5.64 13.03 -3.26
CA GLY A 64 4.61 13.19 -4.27
C GLY A 64 3.52 12.12 -4.21
N ARG A 65 2.69 12.05 -5.27
CA ARG A 65 1.52 11.17 -5.31
C ARG A 65 1.91 9.69 -5.27
N THR A 66 2.94 9.29 -6.01
CA THR A 66 3.36 7.88 -6.06
C THR A 66 4.06 7.46 -4.79
N GLY A 67 4.97 8.27 -4.24
CA GLY A 67 5.62 7.96 -2.96
C GLY A 67 4.61 7.84 -1.83
N CYS A 68 3.62 8.74 -1.79
CA CYS A 68 2.51 8.67 -0.85
C CYS A 68 1.72 7.34 -0.93
N LYS A 69 1.39 6.88 -2.15
CA LYS A 69 0.72 5.59 -2.35
C LYS A 69 1.63 4.41 -1.96
N ALA A 70 2.90 4.44 -2.37
CA ALA A 70 3.85 3.37 -2.09
C ALA A 70 4.14 3.22 -0.58
N LEU A 71 4.24 4.33 0.16
CA LEU A 71 4.34 4.34 1.62
C LEU A 71 3.09 3.69 2.26
N CYS A 72 1.89 4.04 1.82
CA CYS A 72 0.66 3.39 2.30
C CYS A 72 0.70 1.87 2.05
N GLN A 73 1.13 1.44 0.85
CA GLN A 73 1.18 0.03 0.47
C GLN A 73 2.21 -0.74 1.32
N ARG A 74 3.39 -0.15 1.56
CA ARG A 74 4.43 -0.72 2.43
C ARG A 74 3.97 -0.83 3.87
N GLY A 75 3.32 0.22 4.39
CA GLY A 75 2.78 0.24 5.75
C GLY A 75 1.75 -0.87 5.98
N ILE A 76 0.89 -1.15 4.99
CA ILE A 76 -0.06 -2.27 5.08
C ILE A 76 0.67 -3.62 5.15
N LEU A 77 1.69 -3.84 4.32
CA LEU A 77 2.45 -5.10 4.31
C LEU A 77 3.26 -5.29 5.61
N LYS A 78 3.93 -4.24 6.09
CA LYS A 78 4.63 -4.26 7.39
C LYS A 78 3.68 -4.59 8.53
N ARG A 79 2.50 -3.96 8.56
CA ARG A 79 1.47 -4.27 9.58
C ARG A 79 1.03 -5.74 9.50
N LYS A 80 0.84 -6.29 8.30
CA LYS A 80 0.50 -7.70 8.10
C LYS A 80 1.60 -8.63 8.62
N ASN A 81 2.86 -8.21 8.51
CA ASN A 81 4.03 -8.95 8.98
C ASN A 81 4.39 -8.66 10.45
N ASN A 82 3.47 -8.08 11.22
CA ASN A 82 3.65 -7.69 12.62
C ASN A 82 4.72 -6.61 12.88
N ASP A 83 5.24 -5.97 11.83
CA ASP A 83 6.09 -4.77 11.93
C ASP A 83 5.21 -3.53 12.09
N THR A 84 4.57 -3.43 13.26
CA THR A 84 3.67 -2.33 13.62
C THR A 84 4.42 -0.99 13.70
N GLU A 85 5.66 -1.02 14.17
CA GLU A 85 6.51 0.16 14.30
C GLU A 85 6.84 0.72 12.91
N GLY A 86 7.38 -0.10 12.02
CA GLY A 86 7.70 0.29 10.65
C GLY A 86 6.46 0.66 9.83
N ALA A 87 5.31 0.02 10.08
CA ALA A 87 4.04 0.40 9.46
C ALA A 87 3.61 1.81 9.87
N ARG A 88 3.70 2.14 11.16
CA ARG A 88 3.36 3.48 11.67
C ARG A 88 4.29 4.54 11.10
N GLN A 89 5.58 4.29 10.96
CA GLN A 89 6.52 5.22 10.30
C GLN A 89 6.12 5.50 8.84
N ASP A 90 5.80 4.46 8.08
CA ASP A 90 5.37 4.61 6.69
C ASP A 90 4.04 5.37 6.58
N PHE A 91 3.08 5.09 7.45
CA PHE A 91 1.81 5.83 7.48
C PHE A 91 1.99 7.28 7.93
N GLU A 92 2.88 7.56 8.88
CA GLU A 92 3.19 8.92 9.29
C GLU A 92 3.75 9.73 8.12
N GLN A 93 4.70 9.17 7.37
CA GLN A 93 5.26 9.83 6.21
C GLN A 93 4.21 10.03 5.11
N ALA A 94 3.36 9.03 4.85
CA ALA A 94 2.26 9.17 3.88
C ALA A 94 1.21 10.22 4.32
N ALA A 95 0.93 10.31 5.62
CA ALA A 95 0.02 11.31 6.19
C ALA A 95 0.58 12.73 6.02
N LYS A 96 1.90 12.93 6.21
CA LYS A 96 2.60 14.20 5.92
C LYS A 96 2.47 14.60 4.44
N LEU A 97 2.36 13.63 3.54
CA LEU A 97 2.09 13.84 2.11
C LEU A 97 0.59 14.02 1.77
N GLY A 98 -0.28 14.09 2.78
CA GLY A 98 -1.71 14.35 2.60
C GLY A 98 -2.61 13.10 2.49
N SER A 99 -2.10 11.90 2.80
CA SER A 99 -2.92 10.68 2.75
C SER A 99 -3.95 10.63 3.88
N ASN A 100 -5.24 10.74 3.53
CA ASN A 100 -6.35 10.47 4.46
C ASN A 100 -6.33 9.03 4.97
N PHE A 101 -6.08 8.08 4.07
CA PHE A 101 -5.98 6.67 4.43
C PHE A 101 -4.90 6.45 5.51
N ALA A 102 -3.71 7.02 5.33
CA ALA A 102 -2.63 6.85 6.29
C ALA A 102 -2.94 7.49 7.65
N ARG A 103 -3.59 8.66 7.67
CA ARG A 103 -4.09 9.27 8.91
C ARG A 103 -5.04 8.34 9.67
N THR A 104 -5.99 7.73 8.97
CA THR A 104 -6.91 6.76 9.58
C THR A 104 -6.15 5.53 10.10
N GLN A 105 -5.21 4.98 9.32
CA GLN A 105 -4.41 3.84 9.76
C GLN A 105 -3.56 4.13 11.00
N MET A 106 -3.03 5.35 11.15
CA MET A 106 -2.32 5.74 12.36
C MET A 106 -3.21 5.74 13.60
N ILE A 107 -4.48 6.15 13.45
CA ILE A 107 -5.46 6.09 14.54
C ILE A 107 -5.74 4.63 14.90
N GLU A 108 -5.91 3.74 13.92
CA GLU A 108 -6.10 2.31 14.17
C GLU A 108 -4.89 1.65 14.84
N LEU A 109 -3.68 2.12 14.52
CA LEU A 109 -2.43 1.64 15.13
C LEU A 109 -2.20 2.18 16.55
N ASN A 110 -2.99 3.16 16.99
CA ASN A 110 -2.93 3.63 18.37
C ASN A 110 -3.48 2.54 19.30
N PRO A 111 -2.69 2.02 20.26
CA PRO A 111 -3.12 0.93 21.15
C PRO A 111 -4.38 1.29 21.95
N TYR A 112 -4.57 2.55 22.32
CA TYR A 112 -5.78 3.00 23.02
C TYR A 112 -7.02 2.96 22.12
N ALA A 113 -6.90 3.36 20.84
CA ALA A 113 -8.01 3.28 19.89
C ALA A 113 -8.34 1.82 19.52
N ALA A 114 -7.33 0.96 19.43
CA ALA A 114 -7.52 -0.48 19.22
C ALA A 114 -8.31 -1.13 20.37
N LEU A 115 -7.97 -0.79 21.63
CA LEU A 115 -8.70 -1.22 22.83
C LEU A 115 -10.16 -0.74 22.81
N CYS A 116 -10.40 0.55 22.55
CA CYS A 116 -11.77 1.09 22.47
C CYS A 116 -12.60 0.43 21.36
N ASN A 117 -12.02 0.22 20.18
CA ASN A 117 -12.69 -0.45 19.06
C ASN A 117 -12.99 -1.93 19.36
N GLN A 118 -12.07 -2.63 20.04
CA GLN A 118 -12.27 -4.00 20.48
C GLN A 118 -13.41 -4.09 21.49
N MET A 119 -13.42 -3.20 22.50
CA MET A 119 -14.50 -3.12 23.48
C MET A 119 -15.87 -2.84 22.83
N LEU A 120 -15.94 -1.91 21.89
CA LEU A 120 -17.18 -1.61 21.15
C LEU A 120 -17.69 -2.79 20.33
N ARG A 121 -16.79 -3.53 19.67
CA ARG A 121 -17.15 -4.73 18.90
C ARG A 121 -17.68 -5.84 19.80
N GLU A 122 -17.07 -6.07 20.96
CA GLU A 122 -17.56 -7.07 21.92
C GLU A 122 -18.94 -6.70 22.48
N VAL A 123 -19.18 -5.43 22.79
CA VAL A 123 -20.51 -4.96 23.24
C VAL A 123 -21.58 -5.11 22.14
N MET A 124 -21.23 -4.91 20.87
CA MET A 124 -22.16 -5.08 19.74
C MET A 124 -22.49 -6.55 19.44
N LYS A 125 -21.59 -7.49 19.75
CA LYS A 125 -21.85 -8.94 19.60
C LYS A 125 -22.73 -9.53 20.71
N LEU A 126 -22.92 -8.81 21.82
CA LEU A 126 -23.71 -9.25 22.97
C LEU A 126 -25.21 -8.88 22.85
N LYS A 127 -25.66 -8.39 21.68
CA LYS A 127 -27.07 -8.15 21.32
C LYS A 127 -27.50 -9.14 20.25
#